data_AF-A6EM98-F1
#
_entry.id   AF-A6EM98-F1
#
_cell.length_a   1.000
_cell.length_b   1.000
_cell.length_c   1.000
_cell.angle_alpha   90.00
_cell.angle_beta   90.00
_cell.angle_gamma   90.00
#
_symmetry.space_group_name_H-M   'P 1'
#
loop_
_entity.id
_entity.type
_entity.pdbx_description
1 polymer ?
#
loop_
_entity_poly.entity_id
_entity_poly.type
_entity_poly.pdbx_seq_one_letter_code
_entity_poly.pdbx_strand_id
1 'polypeptide(L)'
;MKNYIKITAAVVALGFISCEPEFDTAIDEAGFYESGTADFSNYVAVGNSLTAGYADGALFITGQEASYPNIMANQFTHVGGGDFTQPLMSDNLGGLLLGGTQITENRLVLSFDAEGNPGPVRLEGTPTTDVANNVGGPFNNMGVPGAKSFHLVAPGYGNVAGVATGAANPYYARIATSANATVIEDAVSLSPTFFSLWIGNNDILSYATSGGSGVDQTGNVDPSTYGPNDITDPNVFASVYSSQVYALTSGGAKGALVNIPNITSIPYFTTVPAQSIPLDAATAGALNAQFNLYNTQVLPGMVAAGVIAQEEADLRAINYVNGVNYPIMTDNDLTDLTTILIAQGIPAETAGLLGQLRQVNDADLVVLTASGVLGTLADPANPQSVIGVAVPLTNEFVLTTTEQERVSTAADAYNAVIEGLAAQNDLAFVDAKSALAQVAATGVSYNGGLLTSTFVTGGAFSLDGVHPSPRGYAFTANAIISAINDQYGATIPTVDIGNYATVTLTNN
;
A
#
# COMPACT_ATOMS: atom_id res chain seq x y z
N MET A 1 -79.94 -0.78 16.86
CA MET A 1 -79.10 -1.15 15.69
C MET A 1 -78.62 0.07 14.88
N LYS A 2 -78.30 1.22 15.51
CA LYS A 2 -77.88 2.45 14.80
C LYS A 2 -76.40 2.82 14.98
N ASN A 3 -75.67 2.10 15.85
CA ASN A 3 -74.25 2.38 16.14
C ASN A 3 -73.28 1.36 15.55
N TYR A 4 -73.76 0.20 15.06
CA TYR A 4 -72.88 -0.79 14.40
C TYR A 4 -72.56 -0.40 12.95
N ILE A 5 -73.50 0.23 12.22
CA ILE A 5 -73.30 0.64 10.82
C ILE A 5 -72.24 1.75 10.68
N LYS A 6 -72.10 2.63 11.69
CA LYS A 6 -71.12 3.73 11.65
C LYS A 6 -69.69 3.27 11.94
N ILE A 7 -69.53 2.20 12.73
CA ILE A 7 -68.21 1.64 13.04
C ILE A 7 -67.75 0.71 11.91
N THR A 8 -68.66 -0.01 11.26
CA THR A 8 -68.32 -0.83 10.08
C THR A 8 -67.97 0.02 8.84
N ALA A 9 -68.61 1.18 8.64
CA ALA A 9 -68.27 2.07 7.53
C ALA A 9 -66.92 2.81 7.72
N ALA A 10 -66.50 3.06 8.97
CA ALA A 10 -65.20 3.69 9.26
C ALA A 10 -64.02 2.72 9.09
N VAL A 11 -64.22 1.42 9.31
CA VAL A 11 -63.18 0.39 9.12
C VAL A 11 -63.02 -0.01 7.64
N VAL A 12 -64.05 0.15 6.81
CA VAL A 12 -63.95 -0.07 5.35
C VAL A 12 -63.34 1.13 4.61
N ALA A 13 -63.43 2.34 5.16
CA ALA A 13 -62.79 3.54 4.58
C ALA A 13 -61.29 3.67 4.92
N LEU A 14 -60.77 2.89 5.87
CA LEU A 14 -59.33 2.79 6.16
C LEU A 14 -58.62 1.72 5.30
N GLY A 15 -59.35 1.04 4.41
CA GLY A 15 -58.82 -0.05 3.56
C GLY A 15 -58.26 0.36 2.20
N PHE A 16 -58.18 1.66 1.85
CA PHE A 16 -57.79 2.08 0.49
C PHE A 16 -56.80 3.26 0.42
N ILE A 17 -56.01 3.49 1.46
CA ILE A 17 -54.78 4.29 1.33
C ILE A 17 -53.64 3.54 2.02
N SER A 18 -53.40 2.32 1.54
CA SER A 18 -52.04 1.79 1.53
C SER A 18 -51.45 2.27 0.22
N CYS A 19 -50.86 3.47 0.20
CA CYS A 19 -49.76 3.71 -0.72
C CYS A 19 -48.63 2.81 -0.22
N GLU A 20 -48.66 1.52 -0.60
CA GLU A 20 -47.37 0.87 -0.81
C GLU A 20 -46.69 1.72 -1.88
N PRO A 21 -45.46 2.21 -1.66
CA PRO A 21 -44.64 2.62 -2.78
C PRO A 21 -44.45 1.35 -3.60
N GLU A 22 -45.29 1.14 -4.61
CA GLU A 22 -44.94 0.29 -5.73
C GLU A 22 -43.67 0.94 -6.31
N PHE A 23 -42.53 0.29 -6.11
CA PHE A 23 -41.37 0.61 -6.91
C PHE A 23 -41.76 0.28 -8.35
N ASP A 24 -42.02 1.31 -9.16
CA ASP A 24 -42.41 1.16 -10.57
C ASP A 24 -41.39 0.35 -11.38
N THR A 25 -40.18 0.15 -10.83
CA THR A 25 -39.20 -0.83 -11.28
C THR A 25 -38.59 -1.58 -10.10
N ALA A 26 -38.60 -2.91 -10.15
CA ALA A 26 -37.88 -3.71 -9.19
C ALA A 26 -36.36 -3.57 -9.42
N ILE A 27 -35.54 -3.73 -8.36
CA ILE A 27 -34.07 -3.57 -8.43
C ILE A 27 -33.44 -4.57 -9.44
N ASP A 28 -34.15 -5.64 -9.77
CA ASP A 28 -33.77 -6.68 -10.74
C ASP A 28 -34.36 -6.49 -12.15
N GLU A 29 -35.09 -5.40 -12.39
CA GLU A 29 -35.70 -5.13 -13.70
C GLU A 29 -34.68 -4.51 -14.67
N ALA A 30 -34.71 -4.98 -15.93
CA ALA A 30 -33.82 -4.49 -16.97
C ALA A 30 -34.03 -2.98 -17.20
N GLY A 31 -32.96 -2.18 -17.04
CA GLY A 31 -33.00 -0.71 -17.14
C GLY A 31 -33.08 0.02 -15.79
N PHE A 32 -33.08 -0.68 -14.65
CA PHE A 32 -32.93 -0.04 -13.34
C PHE A 32 -31.55 0.62 -13.17
N TYR A 33 -30.51 -0.03 -13.73
CA TYR A 33 -29.15 0.50 -13.79
C TYR A 33 -28.80 0.88 -15.23
N GLU A 34 -28.11 2.00 -15.41
CA GLU A 34 -27.71 2.54 -16.71
C GLU A 34 -26.21 2.81 -16.76
N SER A 35 -25.59 2.62 -17.93
CA SER A 35 -24.17 2.91 -18.15
C SER A 35 -23.89 4.41 -18.34
N GLY A 36 -24.93 5.24 -18.38
CA GLY A 36 -24.84 6.65 -18.73
C GLY A 36 -24.18 6.83 -20.09
N THR A 37 -23.13 7.62 -20.14
CA THR A 37 -22.36 7.86 -21.38
C THR A 37 -21.17 6.91 -21.57
N ALA A 38 -20.92 5.98 -20.63
CA ALA A 38 -19.82 5.02 -20.69
C ALA A 38 -20.24 3.69 -21.36
N ASP A 39 -19.25 2.94 -21.82
CA ASP A 39 -19.39 1.60 -22.40
C ASP A 39 -18.46 0.64 -21.66
N PHE A 40 -19.04 -0.28 -20.89
CA PHE A 40 -18.30 -1.23 -20.05
C PHE A 40 -18.10 -2.61 -20.73
N SER A 41 -18.50 -2.74 -22.00
CA SER A 41 -18.47 -4.03 -22.73
C SER A 41 -17.09 -4.68 -22.79
N ASN A 42 -16.01 -3.91 -22.66
CA ASN A 42 -14.65 -4.42 -22.55
C ASN A 42 -13.85 -3.57 -21.56
N TYR A 43 -13.91 -3.97 -20.30
CA TYR A 43 -13.19 -3.34 -19.20
C TYR A 43 -11.77 -3.88 -19.07
N VAL A 44 -10.77 -2.98 -19.00
CA VAL A 44 -9.37 -3.33 -18.74
C VAL A 44 -8.85 -2.52 -17.55
N ALA A 45 -8.33 -3.21 -16.54
CA ALA A 45 -7.74 -2.58 -15.36
C ALA A 45 -6.21 -2.63 -15.44
N VAL A 46 -5.55 -1.48 -15.30
CA VAL A 46 -4.09 -1.33 -15.41
C VAL A 46 -3.54 -0.77 -14.11
N GLY A 47 -2.46 -1.35 -13.60
CA GLY A 47 -1.82 -0.82 -12.40
C GLY A 47 -0.81 -1.75 -11.76
N ASN A 48 -0.67 -1.64 -10.44
CA ASN A 48 0.28 -2.40 -9.65
C ASN A 48 -0.39 -3.54 -8.83
N SER A 49 0.18 -3.85 -7.67
CA SER A 49 -0.33 -4.83 -6.71
C SER A 49 -1.76 -4.54 -6.24
N LEU A 50 -2.15 -3.27 -6.10
CA LEU A 50 -3.52 -2.88 -5.75
C LEU A 50 -4.50 -3.36 -6.82
N THR A 51 -4.17 -3.19 -8.09
CA THR A 51 -4.98 -3.67 -9.23
C THR A 51 -4.99 -5.20 -9.33
N ALA A 52 -3.86 -5.85 -9.04
CA ALA A 52 -3.74 -7.30 -9.15
C ALA A 52 -4.60 -8.07 -8.12
N GLY A 53 -4.94 -7.45 -6.98
CA GLY A 53 -5.55 -8.15 -5.83
C GLY A 53 -4.53 -8.73 -4.86
N TYR A 54 -3.37 -8.10 -4.74
CA TYR A 54 -2.34 -8.48 -3.80
C TYR A 54 -2.80 -8.20 -2.37
N ALA A 55 -2.58 -9.13 -1.46
CA ALA A 55 -2.94 -8.98 -0.05
C ALA A 55 -2.05 -9.88 0.81
N ASP A 56 -1.97 -9.61 2.11
CA ASP A 56 -1.24 -10.44 3.06
C ASP A 56 0.22 -10.71 2.63
N GLY A 57 0.85 -9.80 1.89
CA GLY A 57 2.22 -9.96 1.43
C GLY A 57 2.43 -10.99 0.30
N ALA A 58 1.39 -11.39 -0.43
CA ALA A 58 1.50 -12.18 -1.67
C ALA A 58 0.33 -11.97 -2.64
N LEU A 59 0.42 -12.52 -3.86
CA LEU A 59 -0.72 -12.65 -4.77
C LEU A 59 -1.27 -14.08 -4.66
N PHE A 60 -2.59 -14.26 -4.56
CA PHE A 60 -3.20 -15.58 -4.42
C PHE A 60 -4.65 -15.58 -4.90
N ILE A 61 -5.23 -16.75 -5.25
CA ILE A 61 -6.54 -16.85 -5.94
C ILE A 61 -7.63 -16.01 -5.26
N THR A 62 -7.88 -16.25 -3.97
CA THR A 62 -8.98 -15.57 -3.26
C THR A 62 -8.74 -14.07 -3.08
N GLY A 63 -7.48 -13.61 -3.01
CA GLY A 63 -7.14 -12.20 -3.03
C GLY A 63 -7.42 -11.56 -4.39
N GLN A 64 -7.09 -12.27 -5.48
CA GLN A 64 -7.38 -11.82 -6.84
C GLN A 64 -8.89 -11.76 -7.12
N GLU A 65 -9.66 -12.75 -6.69
CA GLU A 65 -11.12 -12.78 -6.81
C GLU A 65 -11.79 -11.63 -6.02
N ALA A 66 -11.16 -11.20 -4.92
CA ALA A 66 -11.60 -10.06 -4.13
C ALA A 66 -11.03 -8.70 -4.60
N SER A 67 -10.24 -8.67 -5.67
CA SER A 67 -9.64 -7.42 -6.17
C SER A 67 -10.70 -6.40 -6.61
N TYR A 68 -10.40 -5.10 -6.45
CA TYR A 68 -11.33 -4.05 -6.85
C TYR A 68 -11.76 -4.16 -8.33
N PRO A 69 -10.89 -4.53 -9.30
CA PRO A 69 -11.33 -4.66 -10.69
C PRO A 69 -12.32 -5.80 -10.88
N ASN A 70 -12.13 -6.94 -10.21
CA ASN A 70 -13.05 -8.06 -10.32
C ASN A 70 -14.42 -7.74 -9.70
N ILE A 71 -14.41 -7.04 -8.56
CA ILE A 71 -15.64 -6.54 -7.93
C ILE A 71 -16.38 -5.59 -8.87
N MET A 72 -15.67 -4.62 -9.46
CA MET A 72 -16.25 -3.68 -10.42
C MET A 72 -16.79 -4.38 -11.68
N ALA A 73 -16.05 -5.31 -12.26
CA ALA A 73 -16.48 -6.05 -13.44
C ALA A 73 -17.80 -6.79 -13.19
N ASN A 74 -17.97 -7.40 -12.02
CA ASN A 74 -19.24 -8.01 -11.63
C ASN A 74 -20.37 -6.97 -11.57
N GLN A 75 -20.13 -5.76 -11.05
CA GLN A 75 -21.14 -4.70 -11.03
C GLN A 75 -21.45 -4.14 -12.43
N PHE A 76 -20.46 -4.10 -13.33
CA PHE A 76 -20.66 -3.65 -14.70
C PHE A 76 -21.60 -4.57 -15.49
N THR A 77 -21.76 -5.84 -15.12
CA THR A 77 -22.75 -6.74 -15.75
C THR A 77 -24.19 -6.19 -15.69
N HIS A 78 -24.51 -5.37 -14.68
CA HIS A 78 -25.81 -4.70 -14.57
C HIS A 78 -26.05 -3.63 -15.65
N VAL A 79 -24.99 -3.14 -16.30
CA VAL A 79 -25.02 -2.03 -17.27
C VAL A 79 -24.35 -2.40 -18.59
N GLY A 80 -24.35 -3.69 -18.96
CA GLY A 80 -23.82 -4.18 -20.23
C GLY A 80 -22.32 -4.49 -20.24
N GLY A 81 -21.71 -4.68 -19.07
CA GLY A 81 -20.34 -5.12 -18.91
C GLY A 81 -20.07 -6.50 -19.50
N GLY A 82 -18.90 -6.68 -20.11
CA GLY A 82 -18.44 -7.95 -20.68
C GLY A 82 -17.73 -8.86 -19.70
N ASP A 83 -17.18 -9.96 -20.23
CA ASP A 83 -16.35 -10.89 -19.45
C ASP A 83 -15.07 -10.20 -18.94
N PHE A 84 -14.65 -10.56 -17.73
CA PHE A 84 -13.43 -10.05 -17.11
C PHE A 84 -12.51 -11.21 -16.71
N THR A 85 -11.33 -11.24 -17.31
CA THR A 85 -10.34 -12.30 -17.07
C THR A 85 -9.19 -11.82 -16.17
N GLN A 86 -8.72 -12.72 -15.31
CA GLN A 86 -7.58 -12.47 -14.42
C GLN A 86 -6.53 -13.57 -14.56
N PRO A 87 -5.23 -13.22 -14.46
CA PRO A 87 -4.17 -14.22 -14.45
C PRO A 87 -4.04 -14.85 -13.06
N LEU A 88 -4.99 -15.72 -12.71
CA LEU A 88 -5.02 -16.35 -11.40
C LEU A 88 -3.71 -17.08 -11.10
N MET A 89 -3.33 -17.02 -9.82
CA MET A 89 -2.29 -17.88 -9.25
C MET A 89 -2.80 -19.32 -9.22
N SER A 90 -1.89 -20.29 -9.11
CA SER A 90 -2.25 -21.71 -9.10
C SER A 90 -2.80 -22.19 -7.76
N ASP A 91 -2.69 -21.38 -6.70
CA ASP A 91 -3.05 -21.75 -5.33
C ASP A 91 -3.38 -20.53 -4.42
N ASN A 92 -3.71 -20.82 -3.17
CA ASN A 92 -3.93 -19.83 -2.10
C ASN A 92 -2.74 -19.71 -1.11
N LEU A 93 -1.57 -20.25 -1.43
CA LEU A 93 -0.33 -20.04 -0.68
C LEU A 93 0.32 -18.73 -1.12
N GLY A 94 0.28 -18.48 -2.42
CA GLY A 94 0.61 -17.22 -3.06
C GLY A 94 2.05 -17.07 -3.55
N GLY A 95 3.06 -17.62 -2.86
CA GLY A 95 4.45 -17.51 -3.28
C GLY A 95 4.73 -17.92 -4.74
N LEU A 96 5.92 -17.60 -5.23
CA LEU A 96 6.33 -17.85 -6.61
C LEU A 96 7.51 -18.82 -6.69
N LEU A 97 7.49 -19.68 -7.70
CA LEU A 97 8.63 -20.48 -8.14
C LEU A 97 9.23 -19.89 -9.42
N LEU A 98 10.52 -20.15 -9.65
CA LEU A 98 11.21 -20.00 -10.93
C LEU A 98 11.96 -21.30 -11.23
N GLY A 99 11.45 -22.08 -12.19
CA GLY A 99 12.03 -23.39 -12.53
C GLY A 99 12.04 -24.35 -11.34
N GLY A 100 10.97 -24.35 -10.54
CA GLY A 100 10.82 -25.14 -9.33
C GLY A 100 11.47 -24.56 -8.06
N THR A 101 12.24 -23.48 -8.15
CA THR A 101 12.88 -22.84 -6.98
C THR A 101 12.01 -21.70 -6.46
N GLN A 102 11.66 -21.69 -5.18
CA GLN A 102 10.90 -20.59 -4.59
C GLN A 102 11.69 -19.29 -4.59
N ILE A 103 11.11 -18.22 -5.14
CA ILE A 103 11.71 -16.88 -5.28
C ILE A 103 10.97 -15.79 -4.49
N THR A 104 9.78 -16.08 -3.96
CA THR A 104 9.05 -15.19 -3.04
C THR A 104 8.38 -15.97 -1.93
N GLU A 105 8.17 -15.32 -0.79
CA GLU A 105 7.49 -15.88 0.37
C GLU A 105 6.00 -16.14 0.13
N ASN A 106 5.43 -17.09 0.87
CA ASN A 106 3.98 -17.28 0.90
C ASN A 106 3.29 -16.12 1.63
N ARG A 107 1.97 -16.02 1.45
CA ARG A 107 1.15 -15.01 2.13
C ARG A 107 1.19 -15.15 3.65
N LEU A 108 0.84 -14.08 4.33
CA LEU A 108 0.66 -14.01 5.77
C LEU A 108 -0.73 -14.55 6.17
N VAL A 109 -0.80 -15.17 7.34
CA VAL A 109 -2.04 -15.54 8.04
C VAL A 109 -1.92 -15.12 9.50
N LEU A 110 -3.05 -14.90 10.17
CA LEU A 110 -3.06 -14.51 11.57
C LEU A 110 -2.93 -15.76 12.45
N SER A 111 -1.90 -15.80 13.28
CA SER A 111 -1.67 -16.85 14.29
C SER A 111 -1.63 -16.25 15.69
N PHE A 112 -1.61 -17.12 16.71
CA PHE A 112 -1.48 -16.76 18.11
C PHE A 112 -0.26 -17.46 18.71
N ASP A 113 0.57 -16.72 19.44
CA ASP A 113 1.70 -17.30 20.18
C ASP A 113 1.24 -18.14 21.39
N ALA A 114 2.20 -18.69 22.15
CA ALA A 114 1.91 -19.54 23.31
C ALA A 114 1.18 -18.76 24.44
N GLU A 115 1.35 -17.45 24.47
CA GLU A 115 0.73 -16.51 25.41
C GLU A 115 -0.64 -16.00 24.91
N GLY A 116 -1.04 -16.36 23.69
CA GLY A 116 -2.30 -15.97 23.07
C GLY A 116 -2.27 -14.60 22.40
N ASN A 117 -1.10 -14.02 22.15
CA ASN A 117 -0.98 -12.77 21.41
C ASN A 117 -1.10 -13.02 19.90
N PRO A 118 -1.96 -12.26 19.19
CA PRO A 118 -2.11 -12.41 17.75
C PRO A 118 -0.94 -11.77 17.00
N GLY A 119 -0.47 -12.43 15.93
CA GLY A 119 0.55 -11.90 15.04
C GLY A 119 0.52 -12.52 13.64
N PRO A 120 0.95 -11.78 12.61
CA PRO A 120 1.06 -12.33 11.26
C PRO A 120 2.21 -13.34 11.20
N VAL A 121 1.97 -14.50 10.60
CA VAL A 121 2.98 -15.52 10.30
C VAL A 121 2.88 -15.93 8.83
N ARG A 122 3.98 -16.43 8.25
CA ARG A 122 3.96 -16.96 6.88
C ARG A 122 3.17 -18.26 6.84
N LEU A 123 2.28 -18.38 5.86
CA LEU A 123 1.53 -19.60 5.62
C LEU A 123 2.46 -20.70 5.15
N GLU A 124 2.52 -21.80 5.90
CA GLU A 124 3.37 -22.94 5.57
C GLU A 124 2.87 -23.68 4.32
N GLY A 125 3.80 -24.19 3.52
CA GLY A 125 3.51 -24.95 2.31
C GLY A 125 4.42 -24.59 1.14
N THR A 126 4.45 -25.42 0.11
CA THR A 126 5.20 -25.15 -1.12
C THR A 126 4.27 -24.51 -2.15
N PRO A 127 4.53 -23.26 -2.61
CA PRO A 127 3.73 -22.64 -3.65
C PRO A 127 3.86 -23.40 -4.96
N THR A 128 2.86 -23.28 -5.83
CA THR A 128 2.75 -24.04 -7.09
C THR A 128 2.79 -23.17 -8.34
N THR A 129 2.77 -21.84 -8.18
CA THR A 129 2.86 -20.91 -9.30
C THR A 129 4.30 -20.74 -9.76
N ASP A 130 4.66 -21.32 -10.90
CA ASP A 130 6.00 -21.17 -11.50
C ASP A 130 6.00 -20.12 -12.62
N VAL A 131 6.85 -19.10 -12.49
CA VAL A 131 6.95 -17.98 -13.43
C VAL A 131 7.64 -18.35 -14.74
N ALA A 132 8.30 -19.51 -14.80
CA ALA A 132 8.80 -20.08 -16.04
C ALA A 132 7.66 -20.53 -16.97
N ASN A 133 6.45 -20.73 -16.43
CA ASN A 133 5.27 -21.11 -17.20
C ASN A 133 4.44 -19.86 -17.53
N ASN A 134 4.63 -19.33 -18.75
CA ASN A 134 3.76 -18.29 -19.28
C ASN A 134 2.37 -18.86 -19.59
N VAL A 135 1.32 -18.24 -19.05
CA VAL A 135 -0.08 -18.70 -19.13
C VAL A 135 -0.87 -18.09 -20.30
N GLY A 136 -0.22 -17.28 -21.14
CA GLY A 136 -0.80 -16.69 -22.34
C GLY A 136 -1.78 -15.55 -22.06
N GLY A 137 -1.26 -14.32 -21.93
CA GLY A 137 -2.07 -13.10 -21.88
C GLY A 137 -2.36 -12.51 -23.28
N PRO A 138 -2.93 -11.29 -23.33
CA PRO A 138 -3.24 -10.40 -22.20
C PRO A 138 -4.52 -10.82 -21.46
N PHE A 139 -4.69 -10.32 -20.22
CA PHE A 139 -5.88 -10.50 -19.38
C PHE A 139 -6.52 -9.14 -19.11
N ASN A 140 -7.82 -9.08 -18.84
CA ASN A 140 -8.49 -7.81 -18.52
C ASN A 140 -7.89 -7.13 -17.27
N ASN A 141 -7.42 -7.92 -16.30
CA ASN A 141 -6.62 -7.40 -15.18
C ASN A 141 -5.12 -7.43 -15.52
N MET A 142 -4.58 -6.26 -15.88
CA MET A 142 -3.16 -6.00 -16.11
C MET A 142 -2.49 -5.34 -14.90
N GLY A 143 -2.85 -5.76 -13.68
CA GLY A 143 -2.17 -5.39 -12.45
C GLY A 143 -0.83 -6.12 -12.29
N VAL A 144 0.26 -5.38 -12.11
CA VAL A 144 1.62 -5.95 -11.97
C VAL A 144 2.21 -5.61 -10.60
N PRO A 145 2.18 -6.53 -9.61
CA PRO A 145 2.77 -6.28 -8.30
C PRO A 145 4.23 -5.81 -8.35
N GLY A 146 4.55 -4.78 -7.59
CA GLY A 146 5.89 -4.16 -7.57
C GLY A 146 6.22 -3.21 -8.73
N ALA A 147 5.33 -3.02 -9.71
CA ALA A 147 5.56 -2.07 -10.79
C ALA A 147 5.45 -0.61 -10.33
N LYS A 148 6.42 0.22 -10.76
CA LYS A 148 6.39 1.69 -10.74
C LYS A 148 5.83 2.19 -12.09
N SER A 149 5.46 3.46 -12.17
CA SER A 149 4.84 4.06 -13.37
C SER A 149 5.63 3.79 -14.67
N PHE A 150 6.95 3.97 -14.64
CA PHE A 150 7.81 3.81 -15.80
C PHE A 150 8.05 2.36 -16.20
N HIS A 151 7.79 1.38 -15.33
CA HIS A 151 7.89 -0.04 -15.69
C HIS A 151 6.82 -0.47 -16.70
N LEU A 152 5.65 0.18 -16.70
CA LEU A 152 4.53 -0.25 -17.56
C LEU A 152 4.79 0.02 -19.05
N VAL A 153 5.77 0.89 -19.35
CA VAL A 153 6.20 1.24 -20.71
C VAL A 153 7.59 0.67 -21.05
N ALA A 154 8.16 -0.18 -20.20
CA ALA A 154 9.52 -0.68 -20.36
C ALA A 154 9.56 -2.01 -21.13
N PRO A 155 10.17 -2.07 -22.33
CA PRO A 155 10.37 -3.32 -23.04
C PRO A 155 11.28 -4.25 -22.24
N GLY A 156 11.01 -5.55 -22.26
CA GLY A 156 11.80 -6.53 -21.50
C GLY A 156 11.32 -6.74 -20.07
N TYR A 157 10.41 -5.89 -19.55
CA TYR A 157 9.91 -6.02 -18.17
C TYR A 157 9.17 -7.34 -17.92
N GLY A 158 8.64 -7.98 -18.97
CA GLY A 158 8.02 -9.31 -18.94
C GLY A 158 8.95 -10.44 -19.40
N ASN A 159 10.25 -10.21 -19.53
CA ASN A 159 11.17 -11.25 -19.97
C ASN A 159 11.58 -12.15 -18.81
N VAL A 160 11.13 -13.41 -18.81
CA VAL A 160 11.46 -14.39 -17.76
C VAL A 160 12.96 -14.55 -17.49
N ALA A 161 13.81 -14.36 -18.51
CA ALA A 161 15.26 -14.44 -18.36
C ALA A 161 15.83 -13.34 -17.44
N GLY A 162 15.13 -12.20 -17.31
CA GLY A 162 15.51 -11.09 -16.43
C GLY A 162 15.03 -11.23 -14.98
N VAL A 163 14.18 -12.22 -14.67
CA VAL A 163 13.58 -12.35 -13.33
C VAL A 163 14.64 -12.63 -12.27
N ALA A 164 15.55 -13.58 -12.54
CA ALA A 164 16.61 -13.96 -11.59
C ALA A 164 17.59 -12.82 -11.26
N THR A 165 17.73 -11.83 -12.16
CA THR A 165 18.61 -10.67 -11.97
C THR A 165 17.86 -9.43 -11.49
N GLY A 166 16.54 -9.50 -11.27
CA GLY A 166 15.70 -8.35 -10.94
C GLY A 166 15.47 -7.36 -12.09
N ALA A 167 15.86 -7.72 -13.32
CA ALA A 167 15.69 -6.88 -14.51
C ALA A 167 14.28 -6.98 -15.13
N ALA A 168 13.50 -7.99 -14.72
CA ALA A 168 12.14 -8.21 -15.17
C ALA A 168 11.23 -8.59 -13.98
N ASN A 169 9.93 -8.33 -14.14
CA ASN A 169 8.93 -8.62 -13.12
C ASN A 169 8.41 -10.05 -13.25
N PRO A 170 8.43 -10.85 -12.18
CA PRO A 170 7.99 -12.24 -12.22
C PRO A 170 6.49 -12.41 -12.54
N TYR A 171 5.64 -11.47 -12.12
CA TYR A 171 4.20 -11.52 -12.38
C TYR A 171 3.90 -11.18 -13.84
N TYR A 172 4.53 -10.13 -14.38
CA TYR A 172 4.34 -9.79 -15.78
C TYR A 172 4.95 -10.82 -16.72
N ALA A 173 6.10 -11.43 -16.36
CA ALA A 173 6.72 -12.48 -17.15
C ALA A 173 5.82 -13.71 -17.38
N ARG A 174 4.91 -13.99 -16.44
CA ARG A 174 3.89 -15.05 -16.59
C ARG A 174 2.82 -14.74 -17.64
N ILE A 175 2.56 -13.47 -17.94
CA ILE A 175 1.37 -13.07 -18.70
C ILE A 175 1.70 -12.24 -19.95
N ALA A 176 2.93 -11.76 -20.09
CA ALA A 176 3.36 -10.97 -21.23
C ALA A 176 3.16 -11.73 -22.54
N THR A 177 2.63 -11.07 -23.57
CA THR A 177 2.40 -11.69 -24.89
C THR A 177 3.71 -12.01 -25.62
N SER A 178 4.78 -11.27 -25.32
CA SER A 178 6.13 -11.53 -25.78
C SER A 178 7.16 -10.95 -24.82
N ALA A 179 8.43 -11.38 -24.95
CA ALA A 179 9.50 -10.91 -24.06
C ALA A 179 9.74 -9.39 -24.10
N ASN A 180 9.39 -8.72 -25.21
CA ASN A 180 9.57 -7.27 -25.38
C ASN A 180 8.25 -6.48 -25.35
N ALA A 181 7.11 -7.14 -25.15
CA ALA A 181 5.85 -6.43 -24.94
C ALA A 181 5.96 -5.59 -23.67
N THR A 182 5.38 -4.39 -23.71
CA THR A 182 5.16 -3.56 -22.53
C THR A 182 3.78 -3.84 -21.94
N VAL A 183 3.62 -3.61 -20.64
CA VAL A 183 2.34 -3.81 -19.96
C VAL A 183 1.23 -2.99 -20.62
N ILE A 184 1.56 -1.75 -21.03
CA ILE A 184 0.58 -0.87 -21.67
C ILE A 184 0.21 -1.32 -23.09
N GLU A 185 1.15 -1.86 -23.87
CA GLU A 185 0.86 -2.42 -25.20
C GLU A 185 -0.06 -3.64 -25.09
N ASP A 186 0.21 -4.53 -24.13
CA ASP A 186 -0.64 -5.69 -23.86
C ASP A 186 -2.05 -5.24 -23.43
N ALA A 187 -2.16 -4.25 -22.55
CA ALA A 187 -3.45 -3.68 -22.12
C ALA A 187 -4.23 -3.06 -23.28
N VAL A 188 -3.58 -2.27 -24.15
CA VAL A 188 -4.22 -1.64 -25.31
C VAL A 188 -4.59 -2.67 -26.38
N SER A 189 -3.86 -3.77 -26.50
CA SER A 189 -4.17 -4.83 -27.47
C SER A 189 -5.52 -5.51 -27.23
N LEU A 190 -6.05 -5.42 -26.00
CA LEU A 190 -7.41 -5.85 -25.67
C LEU A 190 -8.49 -4.97 -26.29
N SER A 191 -8.16 -3.78 -26.82
CA SER A 191 -9.11 -2.79 -27.36
C SER A 191 -10.18 -2.37 -26.33
N PRO A 192 -9.78 -1.81 -25.16
CA PRO A 192 -10.71 -1.44 -24.10
C PRO A 192 -11.77 -0.44 -24.59
N THR A 193 -13.00 -0.58 -24.10
CA THR A 193 -14.05 0.46 -24.17
C THR A 193 -14.13 1.26 -22.88
N PHE A 194 -13.72 0.64 -21.77
CA PHE A 194 -13.51 1.30 -20.48
C PHE A 194 -12.20 0.85 -19.82
N PHE A 195 -11.51 1.73 -19.10
CA PHE A 195 -10.34 1.35 -18.30
C PHE A 195 -10.31 1.93 -16.88
N SER A 196 -9.57 1.30 -15.98
CA SER A 196 -9.10 1.93 -14.74
C SER A 196 -7.58 1.96 -14.74
N LEU A 197 -6.99 3.08 -14.33
CA LEU A 197 -5.54 3.23 -14.20
C LEU A 197 -5.19 3.64 -12.76
N TRP A 198 -4.57 2.72 -12.02
CA TRP A 198 -4.04 2.98 -10.68
C TRP A 198 -2.58 2.53 -10.57
N ILE A 199 -1.69 3.44 -10.95
CA ILE A 199 -0.24 3.28 -10.93
C ILE A 199 0.39 4.56 -10.36
N GLY A 200 1.56 4.44 -9.74
CA GLY A 200 2.24 5.56 -9.07
C GLY A 200 2.51 5.33 -7.58
N ASN A 201 1.78 4.42 -6.92
CA ASN A 201 2.01 4.16 -5.49
C ASN A 201 3.44 3.68 -5.23
N ASN A 202 3.94 2.73 -6.03
CA ASN A 202 5.28 2.17 -5.85
C ASN A 202 6.39 3.16 -6.20
N ASP A 203 6.10 4.25 -6.92
CA ASP A 203 7.05 5.31 -7.25
C ASP A 203 7.51 6.07 -6.00
N ILE A 204 6.80 5.93 -4.87
CA ILE A 204 7.17 6.45 -3.54
C ILE A 204 7.13 5.39 -2.44
N LEU A 205 6.30 4.35 -2.57
CA LEU A 205 6.10 3.37 -1.50
C LEU A 205 7.35 2.55 -1.22
N SER A 206 8.09 2.12 -2.24
CA SER A 206 9.29 1.30 -1.99
C SER A 206 10.35 2.08 -1.21
N TYR A 207 10.52 3.38 -1.48
CA TYR A 207 11.35 4.29 -0.68
C TYR A 207 10.88 4.34 0.78
N ALA A 208 9.59 4.57 0.99
CA ALA A 208 9.04 4.72 2.34
C ALA A 208 9.14 3.41 3.14
N THR A 209 8.78 2.27 2.54
CA THR A 209 8.80 0.97 3.23
C THR A 209 10.20 0.41 3.44
N SER A 210 11.21 0.93 2.74
CA SER A 210 12.61 0.60 2.97
C SER A 210 13.29 1.56 3.95
N GLY A 211 12.48 2.32 4.71
CA GLY A 211 12.91 3.36 5.63
C GLY A 211 13.85 4.35 4.96
N GLY A 212 13.41 4.93 3.84
CA GLY A 212 14.13 5.99 3.11
C GLY A 212 15.47 5.62 2.48
N SER A 213 15.83 4.32 2.42
CA SER A 213 17.14 3.86 1.90
C SER A 213 17.36 4.05 0.39
N GLY A 214 16.35 4.48 -0.37
CA GLY A 214 16.51 4.84 -1.78
C GLY A 214 17.01 6.27 -1.98
N VAL A 215 17.01 6.72 -3.22
CA VAL A 215 17.36 8.09 -3.61
C VAL A 215 16.13 8.81 -4.18
N ASP A 216 15.95 10.09 -3.82
CA ASP A 216 15.03 10.97 -4.55
C ASP A 216 15.65 11.36 -5.89
N GLN A 217 15.09 10.86 -6.99
CA GLN A 217 15.64 11.05 -8.33
C GLN A 217 15.23 12.39 -8.97
N THR A 218 14.68 13.34 -8.21
CA THR A 218 14.35 14.67 -8.71
C THR A 218 15.52 15.29 -9.50
N GLY A 219 15.28 15.57 -10.79
CA GLY A 219 16.25 16.09 -11.75
C GLY A 219 16.95 15.03 -12.62
N ASN A 220 16.84 13.74 -12.30
CA ASN A 220 17.37 12.64 -13.10
C ASN A 220 16.28 12.06 -14.01
N VAL A 221 16.30 12.41 -15.29
CA VAL A 221 15.26 11.98 -16.26
C VAL A 221 15.48 10.61 -16.89
N ASP A 222 16.52 9.87 -16.46
CA ASP A 222 16.82 8.52 -16.96
C ASP A 222 16.45 7.44 -15.94
N PRO A 223 15.23 6.85 -16.02
CA PRO A 223 14.79 5.83 -15.07
C PRO A 223 15.57 4.52 -15.15
N SER A 224 16.41 4.30 -16.18
CA SER A 224 17.25 3.10 -16.25
C SER A 224 18.38 3.09 -15.21
N THR A 225 18.65 4.24 -14.59
CA THR A 225 19.66 4.41 -13.55
C THR A 225 19.09 4.26 -12.13
N TYR A 226 17.78 4.14 -11.99
CA TYR A 226 17.12 4.14 -10.68
C TYR A 226 17.32 2.81 -9.95
N GLY A 227 17.53 2.89 -8.64
CA GLY A 227 17.44 1.78 -7.73
C GLY A 227 15.99 1.35 -7.46
N PRO A 228 15.78 0.13 -6.91
CA PRO A 228 14.44 -0.40 -6.65
C PRO A 228 13.65 0.41 -5.60
N ASN A 229 14.35 1.07 -4.68
CA ASN A 229 13.77 1.86 -3.59
C ASN A 229 13.71 3.35 -3.90
N ASP A 230 14.11 3.78 -5.10
CA ASP A 230 14.21 5.21 -5.40
C ASP A 230 12.84 5.85 -5.62
N ILE A 231 12.71 7.13 -5.24
CA ILE A 231 11.58 7.95 -5.63
C ILE A 231 11.77 8.34 -7.10
N THR A 232 10.74 8.15 -7.92
CA THR A 232 10.77 8.51 -9.35
C THR A 232 10.86 10.04 -9.55
N ASP A 233 11.54 10.50 -10.60
CA ASP A 233 11.53 11.93 -10.92
C ASP A 233 10.12 12.39 -11.34
N PRO A 234 9.61 13.54 -10.85
CA PRO A 234 8.31 14.07 -11.24
C PRO A 234 8.10 14.27 -12.75
N ASN A 235 9.13 14.62 -13.52
CA ASN A 235 9.00 14.77 -14.97
C ASN A 235 8.96 13.41 -15.68
N VAL A 236 9.72 12.43 -15.19
CA VAL A 236 9.62 11.04 -15.67
C VAL A 236 8.21 10.51 -15.42
N PHE A 237 7.70 10.63 -14.19
CA PHE A 237 6.33 10.25 -13.86
C PHE A 237 5.32 10.94 -14.78
N ALA A 238 5.41 12.26 -14.92
CA ALA A 238 4.49 13.03 -15.77
C ALA A 238 4.49 12.53 -17.22
N SER A 239 5.68 12.28 -17.77
CA SER A 239 5.85 11.80 -19.14
C SER A 239 5.26 10.40 -19.35
N VAL A 240 5.63 9.43 -18.49
CA VAL A 240 5.20 8.03 -18.65
C VAL A 240 3.74 7.83 -18.29
N TYR A 241 3.20 8.57 -17.30
CA TYR A 241 1.79 8.48 -16.95
C TYR A 241 0.93 9.11 -18.06
N SER A 242 1.34 10.25 -18.62
CA SER A 242 0.65 10.85 -19.77
C SER A 242 0.62 9.90 -20.98
N SER A 243 1.75 9.24 -21.29
CA SER A 243 1.79 8.30 -22.42
C SER A 243 0.88 7.09 -22.20
N GLN A 244 0.76 6.60 -20.97
CA GLN A 244 -0.17 5.52 -20.60
C GLN A 244 -1.63 5.95 -20.78
N VAL A 245 -2.01 7.13 -20.27
CA VAL A 245 -3.37 7.67 -20.44
C VAL A 245 -3.71 7.84 -21.91
N TYR A 246 -2.81 8.44 -22.71
CA TYR A 246 -3.05 8.61 -24.14
C TYR A 246 -3.13 7.28 -24.90
N ALA A 247 -2.34 6.27 -24.52
CA ALA A 247 -2.41 4.95 -25.14
C ALA A 247 -3.79 4.31 -24.90
N LEU A 248 -4.28 4.37 -23.65
CA LEU A 248 -5.58 3.80 -23.26
C LEU A 248 -6.77 4.55 -23.88
N THR A 249 -6.70 5.88 -24.02
CA THR A 249 -7.78 6.68 -24.62
C THR A 249 -7.73 6.73 -26.15
N SER A 250 -6.64 6.31 -26.79
CA SER A 250 -6.45 6.40 -28.24
C SER A 250 -7.53 5.68 -29.06
N GLY A 251 -8.12 4.61 -28.51
CA GLY A 251 -9.22 3.87 -29.10
C GLY A 251 -10.61 4.46 -28.83
N GLY A 252 -10.69 5.61 -28.14
CA GLY A 252 -11.96 6.22 -27.70
C GLY A 252 -12.47 5.67 -26.36
N ALA A 253 -11.66 4.89 -25.64
CA ALA A 253 -12.04 4.35 -24.34
C ALA A 253 -12.26 5.47 -23.32
N LYS A 254 -13.33 5.35 -22.53
CA LYS A 254 -13.51 6.11 -21.29
C LYS A 254 -12.79 5.43 -20.14
N GLY A 255 -12.67 6.07 -18.99
CA GLY A 255 -11.98 5.42 -17.88
C GLY A 255 -11.93 6.22 -16.59
N ALA A 256 -11.30 5.62 -15.59
CA ALA A 256 -11.08 6.20 -14.28
C ALA A 256 -9.59 6.26 -13.95
N LEU A 257 -9.12 7.43 -13.55
CA LEU A 257 -7.77 7.65 -13.03
C LEU A 257 -7.84 7.76 -11.51
N VAL A 258 -7.09 6.91 -10.82
CA VAL A 258 -7.07 6.88 -9.36
C VAL A 258 -5.80 7.55 -8.83
N ASN A 259 -5.97 8.53 -7.95
CA ASN A 259 -4.83 9.25 -7.37
C ASN A 259 -4.08 8.40 -6.32
N ILE A 260 -2.92 8.89 -5.90
CA ILE A 260 -2.06 8.24 -4.93
C ILE A 260 -2.46 8.73 -3.53
N PRO A 261 -2.91 7.82 -2.64
CA PRO A 261 -3.26 8.20 -1.29
C PRO A 261 -2.02 8.53 -0.45
N ASN A 262 -2.22 9.09 0.75
CA ASN A 262 -1.12 9.30 1.68
C ASN A 262 -0.58 7.94 2.18
N ILE A 263 0.50 7.46 1.57
CA ILE A 263 1.05 6.14 1.85
C ILE A 263 1.60 6.00 3.27
N THR A 264 1.95 7.09 3.97
CA THR A 264 2.44 7.01 5.35
C THR A 264 1.32 6.89 6.38
N SER A 265 0.05 6.94 5.95
CA SER A 265 -1.13 6.77 6.81
C SER A 265 -1.63 5.32 6.92
N ILE A 266 -1.01 4.39 6.21
CA ILE A 266 -1.38 2.96 6.25
C ILE A 266 -0.85 2.28 7.54
N PRO A 267 -1.39 1.11 7.92
CA PRO A 267 -0.97 0.39 9.11
C PRO A 267 0.52 0.05 9.17
N TYR A 268 1.16 -0.12 8.02
CA TYR A 268 2.60 -0.35 7.95
C TYR A 268 3.41 0.72 8.69
N PHE A 269 2.96 1.97 8.74
CA PHE A 269 3.67 3.06 9.42
C PHE A 269 3.04 3.49 10.75
N THR A 270 1.82 3.05 11.04
CA THR A 270 1.01 3.56 12.15
C THR A 270 0.76 2.52 13.26
N THR A 271 1.17 1.27 13.06
CA THR A 271 0.93 0.19 14.02
C THR A 271 1.91 0.20 15.19
N VAL A 272 3.20 0.46 14.94
CA VAL A 272 4.24 0.42 15.97
C VAL A 272 4.40 1.83 16.56
N PRO A 273 4.17 2.02 17.87
CA PRO A 273 4.37 3.32 18.51
C PRO A 273 5.84 3.76 18.46
N ALA A 274 6.09 5.06 18.28
CA ALA A 274 7.44 5.62 18.32
C ALA A 274 8.15 5.34 19.66
N GLN A 275 7.43 5.41 20.78
CA GLN A 275 7.89 4.94 22.08
C GLN A 275 7.54 3.47 22.28
N SER A 276 8.53 2.58 22.16
CA SER A 276 8.33 1.13 22.18
C SER A 276 9.25 0.36 23.13
N ILE A 277 10.18 1.04 23.82
CA ILE A 277 11.18 0.40 24.68
C ILE A 277 10.84 0.58 26.17
N PRO A 278 10.26 -0.41 26.86
CA PRO A 278 10.07 -0.35 28.31
C PRO A 278 11.37 -0.57 29.08
N LEU A 279 11.70 0.33 30.01
CA LEU A 279 12.88 0.22 30.88
C LEU A 279 12.54 0.53 32.33
N ASP A 280 13.17 -0.20 33.26
CA ASP A 280 13.21 0.17 34.66
C ASP A 280 14.24 1.29 34.93
N ALA A 281 14.13 1.94 36.09
CA ALA A 281 15.00 3.04 36.48
C ALA A 281 16.50 2.67 36.54
N ALA A 282 16.83 1.43 36.91
CA ALA A 282 18.22 0.99 37.04
C ALA A 282 18.86 0.82 35.66
N THR A 283 18.12 0.18 34.74
CA THR A 283 18.52 -0.05 33.35
C THR A 283 18.67 1.27 32.60
N ALA A 284 17.69 2.19 32.73
CA ALA A 284 17.77 3.53 32.15
C ALA A 284 19.00 4.31 32.66
N GLY A 285 19.26 4.27 33.96
CA GLY A 285 20.44 4.91 34.55
C GLY A 285 21.77 4.34 34.03
N ALA A 286 21.84 3.02 33.87
CA ALA A 286 23.02 2.35 33.32
C ALA A 286 23.27 2.71 31.84
N LEU A 287 22.22 2.80 31.03
CA LEU A 287 22.32 3.21 29.63
C LEU A 287 22.76 4.67 29.49
N ASN A 288 22.16 5.58 30.26
CA ASN A 288 22.56 6.98 30.26
C ASN A 288 24.02 7.18 30.66
N ALA A 289 24.55 6.35 31.57
CA ALA A 289 25.97 6.39 31.92
C ALA A 289 26.88 6.02 30.74
N GLN A 290 26.44 5.12 29.84
CA GLN A 290 27.19 4.75 28.63
C GLN A 290 27.23 5.89 27.61
N PHE A 291 26.11 6.61 27.44
CA PHE A 291 26.03 7.75 26.52
C PHE A 291 26.49 9.08 27.13
N ASN A 292 26.85 9.14 28.42
CA ASN A 292 27.16 10.39 29.10
C ASN A 292 28.33 11.15 28.45
N LEU A 293 29.40 10.47 28.04
CA LEU A 293 30.52 11.12 27.35
C LEU A 293 30.13 11.58 25.94
N TYR A 294 29.29 10.82 25.25
CA TYR A 294 28.76 11.22 23.95
C TYR A 294 27.98 12.54 24.07
N ASN A 295 27.01 12.58 24.97
CA ASN A 295 26.15 13.75 25.19
C ASN A 295 26.90 14.98 25.73
N THR A 296 27.84 14.79 26.65
CA THR A 296 28.45 15.91 27.40
C THR A 296 29.81 16.36 26.88
N GLN A 297 30.49 15.56 26.05
CA GLN A 297 31.82 15.87 25.52
C GLN A 297 31.86 15.82 24.00
N VAL A 298 31.42 14.71 23.39
CA VAL A 298 31.52 14.51 21.94
C VAL A 298 30.65 15.51 21.20
N LEU A 299 29.34 15.55 21.49
CA LEU A 299 28.41 16.45 20.80
C LEU A 299 28.77 17.94 20.97
N PRO A 300 29.01 18.47 22.19
CA PRO A 300 29.44 19.86 22.35
C PRO A 300 30.78 20.16 21.68
N GLY A 301 31.71 19.19 21.65
CA GLY A 301 32.98 19.31 20.94
C GLY A 301 32.80 19.44 19.43
N MET A 302 31.87 18.69 18.82
CA MET A 302 31.54 18.79 17.40
C MET A 302 30.91 20.14 17.05
N VAL A 303 30.02 20.65 17.92
CA VAL A 303 29.42 21.99 17.76
C VAL A 303 30.51 23.07 17.86
N ALA A 304 31.38 23.00 18.88
CA ALA A 304 32.46 23.97 19.06
C ALA A 304 33.48 23.96 17.90
N ALA A 305 33.67 22.80 17.26
CA ALA A 305 34.50 22.65 16.06
C ALA A 305 33.79 23.08 14.76
N GLY A 306 32.50 23.42 14.82
CA GLY A 306 31.70 23.78 13.65
C GLY A 306 31.41 22.62 12.70
N VAL A 307 31.53 21.37 13.18
CA VAL A 307 31.27 20.15 12.39
C VAL A 307 29.77 19.91 12.25
N ILE A 308 29.00 20.15 13.32
CA ILE A 308 27.54 20.06 13.33
C ILE A 308 26.95 21.32 13.96
N ALA A 309 25.69 21.62 13.64
CA ALA A 309 24.94 22.68 14.29
C ALA A 309 24.46 22.26 15.69
N GLN A 310 24.08 23.22 16.53
CA GLN A 310 23.56 22.92 17.88
C GLN A 310 22.25 22.13 17.80
N GLU A 311 21.43 22.42 16.79
CA GLU A 311 20.16 21.74 16.54
C GLU A 311 20.38 20.25 16.23
N GLU A 312 21.42 19.92 15.46
CA GLU A 312 21.76 18.52 15.17
C GLU A 312 22.33 17.81 16.41
N ALA A 313 23.12 18.52 17.24
CA ALA A 313 23.60 17.97 18.50
C ALA A 313 22.44 17.66 19.47
N ASP A 314 21.44 18.53 19.54
CA ASP A 314 20.26 18.31 20.39
C ASP A 314 19.43 17.12 19.89
N LEU A 315 19.30 16.93 18.57
CA LEU A 315 18.65 15.75 17.98
C LEU A 315 19.39 14.43 18.30
N ARG A 316 20.72 14.46 18.38
CA ARG A 316 21.56 13.28 18.63
C ARG A 316 21.60 12.86 20.10
N ALA A 317 21.24 13.74 21.03
CA ALA A 317 21.38 13.46 22.46
C ALA A 317 20.51 12.26 22.88
N ILE A 318 21.14 11.29 23.56
CA ILE A 318 20.47 10.05 23.98
C ILE A 318 20.07 10.13 25.44
N ASN A 319 18.81 9.93 25.76
CA ASN A 319 18.31 9.95 27.12
C ASN A 319 17.23 8.89 27.36
N TYR A 320 17.45 8.05 28.36
CA TYR A 320 16.50 7.05 28.84
C TYR A 320 15.93 7.43 30.21
N VAL A 321 14.66 7.11 30.44
CA VAL A 321 13.96 7.28 31.71
C VAL A 321 13.27 5.98 32.14
N ASN A 322 12.84 5.90 33.40
CA ASN A 322 11.96 4.83 33.84
C ASN A 322 10.61 4.94 33.11
N GLY A 323 10.18 3.89 32.41
CA GLY A 323 8.98 3.89 31.58
C GLY A 323 9.26 3.47 30.14
N VAL A 324 8.41 3.89 29.22
CA VAL A 324 8.54 3.59 27.78
C VAL A 324 9.37 4.69 27.12
N ASN A 325 10.38 4.30 26.36
CA ASN A 325 11.35 5.18 25.73
C ASN A 325 11.34 4.99 24.21
N TYR A 326 11.89 5.98 23.51
CA TYR A 326 12.19 5.86 22.09
C TYR A 326 13.38 4.93 21.86
N PRO A 327 13.32 4.09 20.80
CA PRO A 327 14.49 3.36 20.38
C PRO A 327 15.54 4.31 19.81
N ILE A 328 16.80 3.88 19.83
CA ILE A 328 17.86 4.52 19.06
C ILE A 328 17.87 4.04 17.62
N MET A 329 18.31 4.89 16.70
CA MET A 329 18.42 4.62 15.28
C MET A 329 19.67 5.23 14.67
N THR A 330 20.07 4.68 13.53
CA THR A 330 20.99 5.33 12.59
C THR A 330 20.17 6.15 11.62
N ASP A 331 20.37 7.47 11.59
CA ASP A 331 19.69 8.39 10.68
C ASP A 331 20.63 8.87 9.58
N ASN A 332 20.39 8.40 8.36
CA ASN A 332 21.23 8.67 7.21
C ASN A 332 21.24 10.15 6.76
N ASP A 333 20.29 10.96 7.22
CA ASP A 333 20.23 12.39 6.94
C ASP A 333 21.07 13.24 7.91
N LEU A 334 21.63 12.64 8.98
CA LEU A 334 22.57 13.30 9.88
C LEU A 334 23.99 13.36 9.29
N THR A 335 24.77 14.36 9.69
CA THR A 335 26.18 14.50 9.30
C THR A 335 27.00 13.28 9.76
N ASP A 336 27.57 12.47 8.86
CA ASP A 336 28.34 11.29 9.32
C ASP A 336 29.63 11.67 10.07
N LEU A 337 29.65 11.44 11.40
CA LEU A 337 30.78 11.73 12.27
C LEU A 337 31.82 10.60 12.30
N THR A 338 31.57 9.45 11.68
CA THR A 338 32.37 8.22 11.82
C THR A 338 33.86 8.48 11.58
N THR A 339 34.20 9.11 10.46
CA THR A 339 35.60 9.37 10.09
C THR A 339 36.27 10.35 11.06
N ILE A 340 35.54 11.36 11.55
CA ILE A 340 36.04 12.36 12.49
C ILE A 340 36.30 11.71 13.85
N LEU A 341 35.38 10.88 14.34
CA LEU A 341 35.52 10.16 15.60
C LEU A 341 36.71 9.19 15.57
N ILE A 342 36.92 8.48 14.46
CA ILE A 342 38.11 7.63 14.27
C ILE A 342 39.39 8.47 14.35
N ALA A 343 39.43 9.63 13.69
CA ALA A 343 40.58 10.53 13.73
C ALA A 343 40.86 11.09 15.14
N GLN A 344 39.85 11.14 16.01
CA GLN A 344 39.97 11.51 17.42
C GLN A 344 40.33 10.35 18.35
N GLY A 345 40.58 9.15 17.80
CA GLY A 345 41.00 7.97 18.55
C GLY A 345 39.85 7.13 19.11
N ILE A 346 38.61 7.40 18.70
CA ILE A 346 37.48 6.51 19.02
C ILE A 346 37.63 5.21 18.20
N PRO A 347 37.48 4.02 18.82
CA PRO A 347 37.52 2.75 18.08
C PRO A 347 36.52 2.74 16.92
N ALA A 348 36.90 2.16 15.79
CA ALA A 348 36.10 2.19 14.56
C ALA A 348 34.67 1.67 14.73
N GLU A 349 34.49 0.61 15.53
CA GLU A 349 33.17 0.05 15.85
C GLU A 349 32.30 1.05 16.62
N THR A 350 32.85 1.67 17.67
CA THR A 350 32.15 2.70 18.45
C THR A 350 31.91 3.97 17.62
N ALA A 351 32.85 4.34 16.76
CA ALA A 351 32.69 5.49 15.86
C ALA A 351 31.57 5.24 14.84
N GLY A 352 31.49 4.05 14.26
CA GLY A 352 30.41 3.66 13.35
C GLY A 352 29.05 3.65 14.04
N LEU A 353 28.98 3.19 15.29
CA LEU A 353 27.78 3.26 16.12
C LEU A 353 27.31 4.70 16.35
N LEU A 354 28.23 5.62 16.66
CA LEU A 354 27.92 7.00 17.05
C LEU A 354 27.82 7.98 15.87
N GLY A 355 28.29 7.57 14.68
CA GLY A 355 28.47 8.43 13.51
C GLY A 355 27.22 9.20 13.12
N GLN A 356 26.09 8.49 13.09
CA GLN A 356 24.78 9.00 12.70
C GLN A 356 23.69 8.58 13.71
N LEU A 357 24.08 8.43 14.98
CA LEU A 357 23.17 7.99 16.04
C LEU A 357 22.23 9.11 16.50
N ARG A 358 20.97 8.77 16.68
CA ARG A 358 20.02 9.56 17.49
C ARG A 358 18.95 8.66 18.11
N GLN A 359 18.12 9.23 18.97
CA GLN A 359 16.84 8.61 19.34
C GLN A 359 15.77 8.93 18.28
N VAL A 360 14.87 7.97 18.07
CA VAL A 360 13.58 8.19 17.42
C VAL A 360 12.80 9.25 18.20
N ASN A 361 11.92 10.00 17.53
CA ASN A 361 11.03 10.98 18.14
C ASN A 361 9.57 10.76 17.72
N ASP A 362 8.63 11.53 18.29
CA ASP A 362 7.19 11.38 18.04
C ASP A 362 6.76 11.61 16.59
N ALA A 363 7.57 12.27 15.78
CA ALA A 363 7.27 12.56 14.38
C ALA A 363 7.87 11.52 13.41
N ASP A 364 8.75 10.65 13.89
CA ASP A 364 9.25 9.52 13.10
C ASP A 364 8.22 8.39 13.05
N LEU A 365 8.22 7.62 11.98
CA LEU A 365 7.35 6.46 11.81
C LEU A 365 8.18 5.18 11.93
N VAL A 366 7.97 4.45 13.03
CA VAL A 366 8.56 3.11 13.20
C VAL A 366 7.71 2.12 12.40
N VAL A 367 8.34 1.46 11.42
CA VAL A 367 7.61 0.61 10.48
C VAL A 367 7.15 -0.70 11.13
N LEU A 368 6.11 -1.32 10.57
CA LEU A 368 5.49 -2.54 11.09
C LEU A 368 6.49 -3.68 11.27
N THR A 369 7.43 -3.85 10.34
CA THR A 369 8.45 -4.92 10.41
C THR A 369 9.45 -4.72 11.54
N ALA A 370 9.59 -3.50 12.09
CA ALA A 370 10.42 -3.25 13.27
C ALA A 370 9.92 -4.02 14.50
N SER A 371 8.63 -4.36 14.56
CA SER A 371 8.05 -5.17 15.65
C SER A 371 8.69 -6.55 15.80
N GLY A 372 9.28 -7.10 14.73
CA GLY A 372 9.97 -8.39 14.77
C GLY A 372 11.40 -8.33 15.33
N VAL A 373 12.01 -7.14 15.44
CA VAL A 373 13.41 -6.97 15.85
C VAL A 373 13.59 -6.12 17.11
N LEU A 374 12.67 -5.19 17.38
CA LEU A 374 12.71 -4.32 18.56
C LEU A 374 12.82 -5.15 19.86
N GLY A 375 13.81 -4.80 20.70
CA GLY A 375 14.03 -5.46 21.98
C GLY A 375 14.66 -6.86 21.91
N THR A 376 14.93 -7.38 20.70
CA THR A 376 15.69 -8.63 20.51
C THR A 376 17.20 -8.38 20.59
N LEU A 377 17.99 -9.45 20.74
CA LEU A 377 19.45 -9.35 20.77
C LEU A 377 20.04 -9.39 19.36
N ALA A 378 20.85 -8.40 18.99
CA ALA A 378 21.62 -8.43 17.73
C ALA A 378 22.69 -9.53 17.73
N ASP A 379 23.23 -9.84 18.91
CA ASP A 379 24.08 -11.00 19.16
C ASP A 379 23.46 -11.83 20.30
N PRO A 380 22.95 -13.05 20.01
CA PRO A 380 22.37 -13.93 21.02
C PRO A 380 23.30 -14.27 22.20
N ALA A 381 24.62 -14.13 22.05
CA ALA A 381 25.60 -14.34 23.10
C ALA A 381 25.91 -13.09 23.94
N ASN A 382 25.44 -11.91 23.52
CA ASN A 382 25.68 -10.64 24.18
C ASN A 382 24.38 -10.01 24.68
N PRO A 383 24.06 -10.10 25.99
CA PRO A 383 22.87 -9.49 26.58
C PRO A 383 22.80 -7.96 26.45
N GLN A 384 23.91 -7.28 26.16
CA GLN A 384 23.96 -5.84 25.95
C GLN A 384 23.70 -5.43 24.50
N SER A 385 23.38 -6.37 23.60
CA SER A 385 23.18 -6.12 22.16
C SER A 385 21.72 -5.85 21.79
N VAL A 386 20.91 -5.35 22.72
CA VAL A 386 19.48 -5.15 22.53
C VAL A 386 19.23 -4.10 21.42
N ILE A 387 18.53 -4.52 20.36
CA ILE A 387 18.16 -3.68 19.21
C ILE A 387 17.13 -2.63 19.63
N GLY A 388 17.36 -1.39 19.21
CA GLY A 388 16.64 -0.20 19.63
C GLY A 388 17.11 0.39 20.97
N VAL A 389 18.05 -0.25 21.67
CA VAL A 389 18.50 0.23 23.01
C VAL A 389 20.00 0.49 23.05
N ALA A 390 20.80 -0.52 22.70
CA ALA A 390 22.25 -0.43 22.64
C ALA A 390 22.77 -0.59 21.21
N VAL A 391 22.00 -1.28 20.36
CA VAL A 391 22.21 -1.37 18.92
C VAL A 391 21.12 -0.54 18.24
N PRO A 392 21.44 0.46 17.41
CA PRO A 392 20.44 1.27 16.73
C PRO A 392 19.64 0.43 15.75
N LEU A 393 18.38 0.80 15.57
CA LEU A 393 17.63 0.41 14.40
C LEU A 393 18.38 0.88 13.15
N THR A 394 18.53 -0.01 12.17
CA THR A 394 18.95 0.37 10.81
C THR A 394 17.86 1.24 10.17
N ASN A 395 18.27 2.06 9.19
CA ASN A 395 17.37 3.02 8.53
C ASN A 395 16.08 2.38 8.03
N GLU A 396 16.15 1.12 7.56
CA GLU A 396 15.00 0.37 7.04
C GLU A 396 13.81 0.20 8.00
N PHE A 397 14.02 0.42 9.31
CA PHE A 397 12.98 0.26 10.32
C PHE A 397 12.32 1.57 10.77
N VAL A 398 12.81 2.73 10.32
CA VAL A 398 12.28 4.03 10.72
C VAL A 398 12.22 4.95 9.52
N LEU A 399 11.07 5.57 9.28
CA LEU A 399 10.92 6.63 8.28
C LEU A 399 10.92 8.00 8.98
N THR A 400 11.97 8.77 8.77
CA THR A 400 12.17 10.07 9.42
C THR A 400 11.26 11.14 8.83
N THR A 401 11.12 12.28 9.51
CA THR A 401 10.34 13.42 8.99
C THR A 401 10.88 13.99 7.68
N THR A 402 12.21 14.01 7.51
CA THR A 402 12.86 14.42 6.25
C THR A 402 12.50 13.47 5.11
N GLU A 403 12.53 12.16 5.37
CA GLU A 403 12.19 11.13 4.38
C GLU A 403 10.68 11.17 4.05
N GLN A 404 9.82 11.42 5.05
CA GLN A 404 8.39 11.65 4.85
C GLN A 404 8.12 12.87 3.96
N GLU A 405 8.87 13.97 4.12
CA GLU A 405 8.70 15.19 3.31
C GLU A 405 9.01 14.93 1.82
N ARG A 406 10.06 14.16 1.52
CA ARG A 406 10.39 13.71 0.15
C ARG A 406 9.22 12.91 -0.46
N VAL A 407 8.68 11.96 0.31
CA VAL A 407 7.52 11.15 -0.09
C VAL A 407 6.30 12.03 -0.38
N SER A 408 5.96 12.97 0.52
CA SER A 408 4.78 13.82 0.32
C SER A 408 4.95 14.79 -0.85
N THR A 409 6.15 15.33 -1.06
CA THR A 409 6.45 16.25 -2.16
C THR A 409 6.28 15.57 -3.50
N ALA A 410 6.83 14.36 -3.65
CA ALA A 410 6.66 13.57 -4.87
C ALA A 410 5.21 13.15 -5.08
N ALA A 411 4.50 12.71 -4.03
CA ALA A 411 3.10 12.32 -4.11
C ALA A 411 2.19 13.46 -4.60
N ASP A 412 2.41 14.69 -4.09
CA ASP A 412 1.63 15.86 -4.50
C ASP A 412 1.93 16.24 -5.96
N ALA A 413 3.19 16.15 -6.40
CA ALA A 413 3.55 16.37 -7.80
C ALA A 413 2.89 15.35 -8.74
N TYR A 414 2.88 14.06 -8.38
CA TYR A 414 2.23 13.02 -9.17
C TYR A 414 0.72 13.20 -9.23
N ASN A 415 0.08 13.49 -8.09
CA ASN A 415 -1.36 13.68 -8.03
C ASN A 415 -1.84 14.87 -8.86
N ALA A 416 -1.05 15.95 -8.95
CA ALA A 416 -1.34 17.07 -9.83
C ALA A 416 -1.36 16.65 -11.33
N VAL A 417 -0.47 15.74 -11.74
CA VAL A 417 -0.47 15.16 -13.10
C VAL A 417 -1.73 14.32 -13.33
N ILE A 418 -2.06 13.45 -12.38
CA ILE A 418 -3.22 12.54 -12.48
C ILE A 418 -4.52 13.35 -12.60
N GLU A 419 -4.73 14.34 -11.73
CA GLU A 419 -5.89 15.21 -11.73
C GLU A 419 -5.98 16.03 -13.03
N GLY A 420 -4.86 16.61 -13.46
CA GLY A 420 -4.79 17.38 -14.71
C GLY A 420 -5.14 16.55 -15.94
N LEU A 421 -4.65 15.31 -16.03
CA LEU A 421 -4.95 14.40 -17.14
C LEU A 421 -6.40 13.89 -17.11
N ALA A 422 -6.96 13.66 -15.91
CA ALA A 422 -8.37 13.29 -15.78
C ALA A 422 -9.27 14.39 -16.34
N ALA A 423 -9.04 15.64 -15.93
CA ALA A 423 -9.77 16.80 -16.41
C ALA A 423 -9.57 17.05 -17.92
N GLN A 424 -8.34 16.91 -18.42
CA GLN A 424 -8.02 17.14 -19.84
C GLN A 424 -8.71 16.14 -20.78
N ASN A 425 -8.88 14.89 -20.33
CA ASN A 425 -9.38 13.80 -21.16
C ASN A 425 -10.84 13.41 -20.82
N ASP A 426 -11.53 14.19 -19.98
CA ASP A 426 -12.90 13.93 -19.52
C ASP A 426 -13.07 12.52 -18.89
N LEU A 427 -12.08 12.15 -18.07
CA LEU A 427 -12.02 10.88 -17.35
C LEU A 427 -12.48 11.04 -15.91
N ALA A 428 -13.03 9.97 -15.33
CA ALA A 428 -13.40 9.98 -13.92
C ALA A 428 -12.14 10.11 -13.05
N PHE A 429 -12.12 11.07 -12.14
CA PHE A 429 -11.06 11.21 -11.14
C PHE A 429 -11.49 10.56 -9.83
N VAL A 430 -10.71 9.60 -9.34
CA VAL A 430 -10.99 8.91 -8.08
C VAL A 430 -10.03 9.42 -7.01
N ASP A 431 -10.58 10.11 -6.01
CA ASP A 431 -9.81 10.66 -4.90
C ASP A 431 -9.58 9.62 -3.78
N ALA A 432 -8.67 8.68 -4.06
CA ALA A 432 -8.19 7.70 -3.09
C ALA A 432 -7.49 8.35 -1.88
N LYS A 433 -6.87 9.53 -2.04
CA LYS A 433 -6.26 10.29 -0.94
C LYS A 433 -7.30 10.67 0.12
N SER A 434 -8.42 11.25 -0.28
CA SER A 434 -9.51 11.57 0.65
C SER A 434 -10.21 10.32 1.19
N ALA A 435 -10.45 9.30 0.35
CA ALA A 435 -11.07 8.04 0.79
C ALA A 435 -10.24 7.32 1.87
N LEU A 436 -8.91 7.22 1.71
CA LEU A 436 -8.06 6.64 2.75
C LEU A 436 -8.03 7.50 4.01
N ALA A 437 -7.96 8.83 3.87
CA ALA A 437 -7.99 9.73 5.03
C ALA A 437 -9.27 9.56 5.85
N GLN A 438 -10.42 9.32 5.22
CA GLN A 438 -11.68 9.02 5.90
C GLN A 438 -11.60 7.70 6.68
N VAL A 439 -11.09 6.63 6.05
CA VAL A 439 -10.92 5.32 6.70
C VAL A 439 -10.01 5.43 7.93
N ALA A 440 -8.96 6.24 7.86
CA ALA A 440 -8.03 6.45 8.96
C ALA A 440 -8.59 7.34 10.09
N ALA A 441 -9.30 8.42 9.75
CA ALA A 441 -9.76 9.40 10.73
C ALA A 441 -11.07 9.00 11.43
N THR A 442 -12.07 8.55 10.68
CA THR A 442 -13.43 8.30 11.20
C THR A 442 -13.92 6.88 10.96
N GLY A 443 -13.28 6.15 10.04
CA GLY A 443 -13.81 4.90 9.51
C GLY A 443 -15.00 5.11 8.57
N VAL A 444 -15.44 4.00 7.96
CA VAL A 444 -16.57 3.93 7.02
C VAL A 444 -17.55 2.87 7.49
N SER A 445 -18.79 3.27 7.78
CA SER A 445 -19.84 2.33 8.22
C SER A 445 -20.28 1.43 7.08
N TYR A 446 -20.53 0.16 7.39
CA TYR A 446 -21.15 -0.81 6.49
C TYR A 446 -22.11 -1.72 7.26
N ASN A 447 -22.89 -2.53 6.55
CA ASN A 447 -23.79 -3.48 7.19
C ASN A 447 -22.99 -4.51 8.00
N GLY A 448 -23.08 -4.42 9.32
CA GLY A 448 -22.38 -5.32 10.24
C GLY A 448 -21.07 -4.77 10.81
N GLY A 449 -20.68 -3.52 10.55
CA GLY A 449 -19.53 -2.95 11.24
C GLY A 449 -19.05 -1.57 10.79
N LEU A 450 -17.84 -1.24 11.26
CA LEU A 450 -17.09 -0.05 10.87
C LEU A 450 -15.77 -0.50 10.25
N LEU A 451 -15.46 -0.01 9.05
CA LEU A 451 -14.21 -0.25 8.37
C LEU A 451 -13.21 0.83 8.79
N THR A 452 -12.10 0.46 9.41
CA THR A 452 -11.05 1.38 9.86
C THR A 452 -9.67 0.91 9.41
N SER A 453 -8.66 1.80 9.50
CA SER A 453 -7.26 1.43 9.28
C SER A 453 -6.61 0.71 10.48
N THR A 454 -7.35 0.32 11.52
CA THR A 454 -6.75 -0.39 12.65
C THR A 454 -6.19 -1.74 12.18
N PHE A 455 -4.89 -1.98 12.38
CA PHE A 455 -4.24 -3.22 11.95
C PHE A 455 -4.94 -4.45 12.52
N VAL A 456 -5.10 -5.50 11.70
CA VAL A 456 -5.81 -6.76 11.97
C VAL A 456 -7.32 -6.62 12.19
N THR A 457 -7.79 -5.67 12.99
CA THR A 457 -9.17 -5.62 13.51
C THR A 457 -10.07 -4.60 12.81
N GLY A 458 -9.50 -3.60 12.14
CA GLY A 458 -10.24 -2.56 11.43
C GLY A 458 -10.82 -3.00 10.09
N GLY A 459 -10.31 -4.10 9.54
CA GLY A 459 -10.81 -4.73 8.33
C GLY A 459 -10.46 -4.03 7.01
N ALA A 460 -9.93 -2.80 7.00
CA ALA A 460 -9.55 -2.15 5.74
C ALA A 460 -8.29 -2.78 5.12
N PHE A 461 -7.32 -3.17 5.94
CA PHE A 461 -6.01 -3.64 5.50
C PHE A 461 -5.79 -5.12 5.80
N SER A 462 -4.99 -5.74 4.95
CA SER A 462 -4.50 -7.11 5.07
C SER A 462 -3.29 -7.19 6.02
N LEU A 463 -2.75 -8.39 6.26
CA LEU A 463 -1.73 -8.63 7.28
C LEU A 463 -0.33 -8.10 6.95
N ASP A 464 -0.11 -7.60 5.73
CA ASP A 464 1.12 -6.86 5.41
C ASP A 464 1.07 -5.39 5.85
N GLY A 465 -0.09 -4.89 6.28
CA GLY A 465 -0.28 -3.51 6.70
C GLY A 465 -0.20 -2.49 5.56
N VAL A 466 -0.14 -2.94 4.30
CA VAL A 466 0.00 -2.12 3.10
C VAL A 466 -1.21 -2.25 2.20
N HIS A 467 -1.57 -3.49 1.85
CA HIS A 467 -2.61 -3.74 0.86
C HIS A 467 -3.98 -3.87 1.51
N PRO A 468 -5.06 -3.51 0.79
CA PRO A 468 -6.41 -3.72 1.27
C PRO A 468 -6.71 -5.20 1.55
N SER A 469 -7.53 -5.46 2.57
CA SER A 469 -8.19 -6.76 2.70
C SER A 469 -9.33 -6.89 1.67
N PRO A 470 -10.01 -8.05 1.53
CA PRO A 470 -11.20 -8.15 0.67
C PRO A 470 -12.27 -7.07 0.97
N ARG A 471 -12.49 -6.71 2.24
CA ARG A 471 -13.36 -5.58 2.61
C ARG A 471 -12.81 -4.23 2.17
N GLY A 472 -11.50 -4.04 2.30
CA GLY A 472 -10.84 -2.83 1.80
C GLY A 472 -10.97 -2.69 0.29
N TYR A 473 -10.84 -3.79 -0.46
CA TYR A 473 -11.06 -3.79 -1.91
C TYR A 473 -12.52 -3.54 -2.30
N ALA A 474 -13.49 -4.05 -1.55
CA ALA A 474 -14.89 -3.72 -1.75
C ALA A 474 -15.17 -2.21 -1.56
N PHE A 475 -14.59 -1.60 -0.52
CA PHE A 475 -14.64 -0.16 -0.31
C PHE A 475 -13.99 0.62 -1.47
N THR A 476 -12.80 0.20 -1.91
CA THR A 476 -12.12 0.78 -3.07
C THR A 476 -12.97 0.70 -4.33
N ALA A 477 -13.59 -0.46 -4.62
CA ALA A 477 -14.47 -0.64 -5.76
C ALA A 477 -15.67 0.33 -5.69
N ASN A 478 -16.28 0.48 -4.52
CA ASN A 478 -17.39 1.43 -4.33
C ASN A 478 -16.97 2.89 -4.55
N ALA A 479 -15.77 3.29 -4.09
CA ALA A 479 -15.25 4.63 -4.31
C ALA A 479 -15.03 4.92 -5.81
N ILE A 480 -14.48 3.94 -6.54
CA ILE A 480 -14.29 4.07 -8.00
C ILE A 480 -15.65 4.10 -8.72
N ILE A 481 -16.58 3.20 -8.37
CA ILE A 481 -17.94 3.18 -8.95
C ILE A 481 -18.66 4.52 -8.72
N SER A 482 -18.54 5.12 -7.54
CA SER A 482 -19.12 6.44 -7.26
C SER A 482 -18.59 7.50 -8.22
N ALA A 483 -17.28 7.60 -8.39
CA ALA A 483 -16.67 8.57 -9.30
C ALA A 483 -17.05 8.32 -10.78
N ILE A 484 -17.20 7.05 -11.18
CA ILE A 484 -17.68 6.68 -12.52
C ILE A 484 -19.13 7.13 -12.72
N ASN A 485 -20.00 6.87 -11.75
CA ASN A 485 -21.41 7.29 -11.79
C ASN A 485 -21.52 8.81 -11.90
N ASP A 486 -20.75 9.54 -11.09
CA ASP A 486 -20.72 11.00 -11.08
C ASP A 486 -20.23 11.59 -12.42
N GLN A 487 -19.14 11.05 -12.98
CA GLN A 487 -18.55 11.54 -14.22
C GLN A 487 -19.41 11.24 -15.45
N TYR A 488 -19.97 10.03 -15.53
CA TYR A 488 -20.59 9.54 -16.77
C TYR A 488 -22.12 9.54 -16.74
N GLY A 489 -22.73 9.92 -15.61
CA GLY A 489 -24.17 9.82 -15.41
C GLY A 489 -24.66 8.38 -15.38
N ALA A 490 -23.80 7.45 -14.95
CA ALA A 490 -24.15 6.04 -14.77
C ALA A 490 -24.82 5.83 -13.41
N THR A 491 -25.50 4.70 -13.26
CA THR A 491 -26.14 4.30 -12.00
C THR A 491 -25.67 2.92 -11.54
N ILE A 492 -24.40 2.58 -11.77
CA ILE A 492 -23.83 1.27 -11.41
C ILE A 492 -24.00 1.02 -9.89
N PRO A 493 -24.52 -0.14 -9.47
CA PRO A 493 -24.66 -0.44 -8.05
C PRO A 493 -23.31 -0.63 -7.36
N THR A 494 -23.26 -0.22 -6.09
CA THR A 494 -22.17 -0.53 -5.18
C THR A 494 -22.39 -1.88 -4.48
N VAL A 495 -21.32 -2.51 -4.00
CA VAL A 495 -21.42 -3.75 -3.22
C VAL A 495 -21.53 -3.49 -1.72
N ASP A 496 -22.14 -4.43 -1.00
CA ASP A 496 -22.12 -4.42 0.47
C ASP A 496 -20.76 -4.92 0.98
N ILE A 497 -19.99 -4.02 1.60
CA ILE A 497 -18.68 -4.32 2.19
C ILE A 497 -18.76 -5.47 3.20
N GLY A 498 -19.87 -5.62 3.92
CA GLY A 498 -20.06 -6.66 4.94
C GLY A 498 -19.98 -8.09 4.40
N ASN A 499 -20.25 -8.28 3.10
CA ASN A 499 -20.21 -9.58 2.43
C ASN A 499 -18.79 -10.08 2.13
N TYR A 500 -17.78 -9.23 2.29
CA TYR A 500 -16.39 -9.58 2.02
C TYR A 500 -15.67 -10.00 3.29
N ALA A 501 -14.74 -10.95 3.14
CA ALA A 501 -13.90 -11.44 4.23
C ALA A 501 -12.86 -10.40 4.68
N THR A 502 -12.16 -10.69 5.77
CA THR A 502 -11.02 -9.89 6.25
C THR A 502 -9.80 -10.80 6.42
N VAL A 503 -8.92 -10.50 7.38
CA VAL A 503 -7.73 -11.30 7.70
C VAL A 503 -8.08 -12.78 7.87
N THR A 504 -7.25 -13.64 7.30
CA THR A 504 -7.40 -15.10 7.39
C THR A 504 -6.73 -15.61 8.66
N LEU A 505 -7.44 -16.39 9.49
CA LEU A 505 -6.84 -17.10 10.61
C LEU A 505 -6.07 -18.33 10.10
N THR A 506 -4.96 -18.66 10.75
CA THR A 506 -4.32 -19.96 10.53
C THR A 506 -5.26 -21.08 10.97
N ASN A 507 -5.41 -22.10 10.11
CA ASN A 507 -6.06 -23.34 10.49
C ASN A 507 -5.01 -24.16 11.26
N ASN A 508 -4.95 -24.01 12.59
CA ASN A 508 -4.14 -24.90 13.43
C ASN A 508 -4.68 -26.34 13.39
#